data_AF-A0A636P663-F1
#
_entry.id   AF-A0A636P663-F1
#
_cell.length_a   1.000
_cell.length_b   1.000
_cell.length_c   1.000
_cell.angle_alpha   90.00
_cell.angle_beta   90.00
_cell.angle_gamma   90.00
#
_symmetry.space_group_name_H-M   'P 1'
#
loop_
_entity.id
_entity.type
_entity.pdbx_description
1 polymer ?
#
loop_
_entity_poly.entity_id
_entity_poly.type
_entity_poly.pdbx_seq_one_letter_code
_entity_poly.pdbx_strand_id
1 'polypeptide(L)'
;MKDNDLYFNETIIDVVEMIRLADDLDTNLIDKLYMSLDKVIIDYQSTSLIPKLLAYDLLVLHDNLEGALKFYSGKDNKYISEVNSKVNEYIEKIFLS
;
A
#
# COMPACT_ATOMS: atom_id res chain seq x y z
N MET A 1 3.82 15.04 -15.71
CA MET A 1 3.42 13.88 -14.89
C MET A 1 4.22 12.71 -15.41
N LYS A 2 5.08 12.10 -14.59
CA LYS A 2 5.81 10.90 -15.02
C LYS A 2 4.80 9.76 -15.01
N ASP A 3 4.77 8.95 -16.06
CA ASP A 3 3.84 7.81 -16.20
C ASP A 3 3.81 6.87 -14.99
N ASN A 4 4.86 6.89 -14.15
CA ASN A 4 4.97 6.15 -12.89
C ASN A 4 3.86 6.43 -11.87
N ASP A 5 3.32 7.65 -11.81
CA ASP A 5 2.34 8.02 -10.76
C ASP A 5 0.97 7.35 -10.98
N LEU A 6 0.60 7.10 -12.24
CA LEU A 6 -0.68 6.47 -12.60
C LEU A 6 -0.70 4.98 -12.20
N TYR A 7 0.39 4.25 -12.45
CA TYR A 7 0.50 2.84 -12.09
C TYR A 7 0.47 2.58 -10.58
N PHE A 8 1.02 3.52 -9.78
CA PHE A 8 0.98 3.39 -8.31
C PHE A 8 -0.44 3.52 -7.79
N ASN A 9 -1.16 4.57 -8.21
CA ASN A 9 -2.54 4.81 -7.79
C ASN A 9 -3.47 3.65 -8.17
N GLU A 10 -3.35 3.12 -9.39
CA GLU A 10 -4.11 1.93 -9.84
C GLU A 10 -3.83 0.72 -8.94
N THR A 11 -2.57 0.46 -8.62
CA THR A 11 -2.19 -0.66 -7.72
C THR A 11 -2.81 -0.50 -6.33
N ILE A 12 -2.87 0.72 -5.80
CA ILE A 12 -3.51 0.99 -4.50
C ILE A 12 -5.02 0.73 -4.57
N ILE A 13 -5.68 1.17 -5.64
CA ILE A 13 -7.11 0.96 -5.86
C ILE A 13 -7.41 -0.54 -5.92
N ASP A 14 -6.65 -1.30 -6.72
CA ASP A 14 -6.83 -2.75 -6.85
C ASP A 14 -6.71 -3.46 -5.50
N VAL A 15 -5.70 -3.11 -4.69
CA VAL A 15 -5.49 -3.68 -3.35
C VAL A 15 -6.65 -3.34 -2.42
N VAL A 16 -7.08 -2.07 -2.43
CA VAL A 16 -8.20 -1.62 -1.60
C VAL A 16 -9.51 -2.31 -2.00
N GLU A 17 -9.73 -2.51 -3.30
CA GLU A 17 -10.89 -3.23 -3.81
C GLU A 17 -10.87 -4.69 -3.37
N MET A 18 -9.75 -5.41 -3.56
CA MET A 18 -9.57 -6.78 -3.08
C MET A 18 -9.88 -6.90 -1.58
N ILE A 19 -9.32 -6.00 -0.76
CA ILE A 19 -9.55 -5.98 0.69
C ILE A 19 -11.03 -5.75 1.05
N ARG A 20 -11.72 -4.88 0.31
CA ARG A 20 -13.11 -4.50 0.61
C ARG A 20 -14.11 -5.53 0.12
N LEU A 21 -13.86 -6.15 -1.02
CA LEU A 21 -14.73 -7.17 -1.59
C LEU A 21 -14.59 -8.51 -0.89
N ALA A 22 -13.53 -8.69 -0.09
CA ALA A 22 -13.15 -9.97 0.49
C ALA A 22 -13.03 -11.09 -0.56
N ASP A 23 -12.69 -10.69 -1.79
CA ASP A 23 -12.21 -11.63 -2.81
C ASP A 23 -10.91 -12.24 -2.30
N ASP A 24 -10.68 -13.51 -2.66
CA ASP A 24 -9.51 -14.27 -2.25
C ASP A 24 -8.24 -13.42 -2.37
N LEU A 25 -7.46 -13.39 -1.29
CA LEU A 25 -6.27 -12.56 -1.16
C LEU A 25 -5.26 -12.89 -2.27
N ASP A 26 -5.19 -12.04 -3.31
CA ASP A 26 -4.30 -12.23 -4.46
C ASP A 26 -2.87 -11.85 -4.07
N THR A 27 -2.04 -12.87 -3.87
CA THR A 27 -0.62 -12.69 -3.54
C THR A 27 0.14 -11.96 -4.63
N ASN A 28 -0.24 -12.10 -5.91
CA ASN A 28 0.44 -11.40 -7.01
C ASN A 28 0.18 -9.90 -6.95
N LEU A 29 -1.02 -9.50 -6.50
CA LEU A 29 -1.37 -8.10 -6.34
C LEU A 29 -0.60 -7.47 -5.17
N ILE A 30 -0.44 -8.19 -4.06
CA ILE A 30 0.40 -7.75 -2.93
C ILE A 30 1.88 -7.66 -3.32
N ASP A 31 2.40 -8.57 -4.13
CA ASP A 31 3.78 -8.47 -4.63
C ASP A 31 3.97 -7.24 -5.53
N LYS A 32 3.01 -6.95 -6.42
CA LYS A 32 3.01 -5.72 -7.22
C LYS A 32 2.98 -4.46 -6.35
N LEU A 33 2.21 -4.47 -5.27
CA LEU A 33 2.18 -3.38 -4.29
C LEU A 33 3.57 -3.15 -3.71
N TYR A 34 4.24 -4.20 -3.22
CA TYR A 34 5.58 -4.05 -2.64
C TYR A 34 6.61 -3.55 -3.65
N MET A 35 6.59 -4.07 -4.88
CA MET A 35 7.47 -3.56 -5.95
C MET A 35 7.24 -2.07 -6.24
N SER A 36 5.98 -1.64 -6.17
CA SER A 36 5.62 -0.24 -6.41
C SER A 36 6.04 0.65 -5.23
N LEU A 37 5.92 0.18 -3.99
CA LEU A 37 6.41 0.88 -2.80
C LEU A 37 7.95 0.97 -2.77
N ASP A 38 8.67 -0.09 -3.16
CA ASP A 38 10.13 -0.06 -3.32
C ASP A 38 10.55 1.03 -4.31
N LYS A 39 9.84 1.14 -5.43
CA LYS A 39 10.10 2.18 -6.44
C LYS A 39 9.83 3.58 -5.89
N VAL A 40 8.76 3.77 -5.13
CA VAL A 40 8.47 5.04 -4.45
C VAL A 40 9.60 5.43 -3.50
N ILE A 41 10.10 4.49 -2.68
CA ILE A 41 11.27 4.76 -1.83
C ILE A 41 12.45 5.23 -2.69
N ILE A 42 12.79 4.52 -3.77
CA ILE A 42 13.92 4.88 -4.62
C ILE A 42 13.75 6.28 -5.25
N ASP A 43 12.54 6.60 -5.70
CA ASP A 43 12.22 7.86 -6.39
C ASP A 43 12.24 9.06 -5.41
N TYR A 44 11.93 8.85 -4.13
CA TYR A 44 11.75 9.94 -3.14
C TYR A 44 12.73 9.94 -1.95
N GLN A 45 13.59 8.92 -1.78
CA GLN A 45 14.56 8.81 -0.66
C GLN A 45 15.54 9.99 -0.51
N SER A 46 15.74 10.79 -1.56
CA SER A 46 16.65 11.94 -1.57
C SER A 46 15.91 13.27 -1.68
N THR A 47 14.59 13.25 -1.53
CA THR A 47 13.72 14.41 -1.66
C THR A 47 13.10 14.74 -0.31
N SER A 48 13.07 16.02 0.07
CA SER A 48 12.46 16.45 1.32
C SER A 48 10.93 16.58 1.26
N LEU A 49 10.33 16.37 0.09
CA LEU A 49 8.91 16.57 -0.16
C LEU A 49 8.39 15.52 -1.13
N ILE A 50 7.35 14.80 -0.72
CA ILE A 50 6.57 13.92 -1.59
C ILE A 50 5.36 14.67 -2.19
N PRO A 51 4.88 14.26 -3.38
CA PRO A 51 3.65 14.78 -3.94
C PRO A 51 2.46 14.54 -3.02
N LYS A 52 1.54 15.51 -2.94
CA LYS A 52 0.31 15.39 -2.14
C LYS A 52 -0.54 14.17 -2.51
N LEU A 53 -0.60 13.84 -3.81
CA LEU A 53 -1.35 12.68 -4.30
C LEU A 53 -0.75 11.38 -3.77
N LEU A 54 0.57 11.22 -3.84
CA LEU A 54 1.25 10.06 -3.27
C LEU A 54 0.99 9.92 -1.77
N ALA A 55 1.09 11.03 -1.02
CA ALA A 55 0.78 11.02 0.41
C ALA A 55 -0.66 10.58 0.69
N TYR A 56 -1.61 11.07 -0.12
CA TYR A 56 -3.01 10.67 -0.02
C TYR A 56 -3.21 9.17 -0.30
N ASP A 57 -2.60 8.64 -1.36
CA ASP A 57 -2.72 7.24 -1.75
C ASP A 57 -2.17 6.30 -0.67
N LEU A 58 -1.04 6.66 -0.05
CA LEU A 58 -0.45 5.92 1.07
C LEU A 58 -1.37 5.89 2.31
N LEU A 59 -2.00 7.03 2.63
CA LEU A 59 -2.96 7.11 3.74
C LEU A 59 -4.22 6.29 3.46
N VAL A 60 -4.72 6.32 2.22
CA VAL A 60 -5.87 5.49 1.81
C VAL A 60 -5.54 4.01 1.96
N LEU A 61 -4.37 3.57 1.52
CA LEU A 61 -3.93 2.18 1.69
C LEU A 61 -3.88 1.79 3.17
N HIS A 62 -3.21 2.60 3.98
CA HIS A 62 -3.08 2.40 5.43
C HIS A 62 -4.46 2.23 6.09
N ASP A 63 -5.37 3.18 5.87
CA ASP A 63 -6.67 3.20 6.53
C ASP A 63 -7.54 2.00 6.14
N ASN A 64 -7.43 1.53 4.89
CA ASN A 64 -8.17 0.34 4.45
C ASN A 64 -7.58 -0.95 5.01
N LEU A 65 -6.26 -1.07 5.14
CA LEU A 65 -5.61 -2.22 5.78
C LEU A 65 -5.96 -2.27 7.29
N GLU A 66 -5.92 -1.13 7.98
CA GLU A 66 -6.36 -1.02 9.38
C GLU A 66 -7.85 -1.34 9.55
N GLY A 67 -8.68 -0.93 8.60
CA GLY A 67 -10.09 -1.30 8.55
C GLY A 67 -10.29 -2.81 8.37
N ALA A 68 -9.52 -3.42 7.47
CA ALA A 68 -9.58 -4.83 7.14
C ALA A 68 -9.26 -5.73 8.34
N LEU A 69 -8.30 -5.34 9.20
CA LEU A 69 -7.95 -6.07 10.42
C LEU A 69 -9.12 -6.23 11.39
N LYS A 70 -10.11 -5.34 11.33
CA LYS A 70 -11.32 -5.41 12.16
C LYS A 70 -12.40 -6.32 11.56
N PHE A 71 -12.26 -6.70 10.29
CA PHE A 71 -13.24 -7.49 9.54
C PHE A 71 -12.79 -8.95 9.35
N TYR A 72 -11.55 -9.18 8.92
CA TYR A 72 -11.04 -10.52 8.65
C TYR A 72 -10.82 -11.31 9.95
N SER A 73 -10.88 -12.65 9.84
CA SER A 73 -10.58 -13.56 10.95
C SER A 73 -9.69 -14.73 10.50
N GLY A 74 -9.16 -15.49 11.45
CA GLY A 74 -8.37 -16.68 11.16
C GLY A 74 -7.11 -16.41 10.33
N LYS A 75 -6.93 -17.19 9.25
CA LYS A 75 -5.74 -17.12 8.39
C LYS A 75 -5.66 -15.81 7.60
N ASP A 76 -6.80 -15.31 7.15
CA ASP A 76 -6.86 -14.10 6.33
C ASP A 76 -6.51 -12.87 7.16
N ASN A 77 -6.96 -12.82 8.42
CA ASN A 77 -6.53 -11.77 9.36
C ASN A 77 -5.01 -11.81 9.58
N LYS A 78 -4.45 -13.00 9.78
CA LYS A 78 -3.00 -13.14 9.94
C LYS A 78 -2.26 -12.61 8.71
N TYR A 79 -2.69 -12.99 7.51
CA TYR A 79 -2.09 -12.51 6.27
C TYR A 79 -2.20 -10.98 6.13
N ILE A 80 -3.41 -10.43 6.29
CA ILE A 80 -3.63 -8.97 6.23
C ILE A 80 -2.82 -8.23 7.29
N SER A 81 -2.63 -8.80 8.49
CA SER A 81 -1.79 -8.22 9.53
C SER A 81 -0.32 -8.16 9.14
N GLU A 82 0.19 -9.19 8.46
CA GLU A 82 1.56 -9.20 7.95
C GLU A 82 1.71 -8.16 6.83
N VAL A 83 0.72 -8.06 5.92
CA VAL A 83 0.69 -7.04 4.87
C VAL A 83 0.65 -5.64 5.46
N ASN A 84 -0.24 -5.38 6.42
CA ASN A 84 -0.38 -4.09 7.08
C ASN A 84 0.92 -3.66 7.77
N SER A 85 1.53 -4.57 8.55
CA SER A 85 2.80 -4.29 9.21
C SER A 85 3.88 -3.88 8.22
N LYS A 86 4.01 -4.62 7.11
CA LYS A 86 5.03 -4.35 6.09
C LYS A 86 4.76 -3.04 5.33
N VAL A 87 3.50 -2.75 4.98
CA VAL A 87 3.11 -1.48 4.37
C VAL A 87 3.42 -0.31 5.31
N ASN A 88 3.18 -0.44 6.61
CA ASN A 88 3.50 0.59 7.58
C ASN A 88 4.99 0.89 7.64
N GLU A 89 5.85 -0.13 7.56
CA GLU A 89 7.31 0.08 7.45
C GLU A 89 7.69 0.85 6.17
N TYR A 90 7.02 0.60 5.05
CA TYR A 90 7.24 1.36 3.81
C TYR A 90 6.80 2.82 3.96
N ILE A 91 5.60 3.05 4.49
CA ILE A 91 5.05 4.38 4.73
C ILE A 91 5.98 5.16 5.64
N GLU A 92 6.40 4.58 6.77
CA GLU A 92 7.34 5.21 7.70
C GLU A 92 8.65 5.60 7.00
N LYS A 93 9.24 4.68 6.22
CA LYS A 93 10.44 4.98 5.44
C LYS A 93 10.23 6.15 4.48
N ILE A 94 9.11 6.21 3.76
CA ILE A 94 8.81 7.27 2.78
C ILE A 94 8.59 8.63 3.46
N PHE A 95 7.94 8.66 4.63
CA PHE A 95 7.65 9.91 5.33
C PHE A 95 8.81 10.41 6.20
N LEU A 96 9.72 9.54 6.61
CA LEU A 96 10.88 9.87 7.46
C LEU A 96 12.22 9.88 6.72
N SER A 97 12.26 9.64 5.41
CA SER A 97 13.45 9.88 4.58
C SER A 97 13.63 11.37 4.29
#